data_AF-A0A7S1RP31-F1
#
_entry.id   AF-A0A7S1RP31-F1
#
_cell.length_a   1.000
_cell.length_b   1.000
_cell.length_c   1.000
_cell.angle_alpha   90.00
_cell.angle_beta   90.00
_cell.angle_gamma   90.00
#
_symmetry.space_group_name_H-M   'P 1'
#
loop_
_entity.id
_entity.type
_entity.pdbx_description
1 polymer ?
#
loop_
_entity_poly.entity_id
_entity_poly.type
_entity_poly.pdbx_seq_one_letter_code
_entity_poly.pdbx_strand_id
1 'polypeptide(L)'
;YAEFKQQCVSLRLFVFAGVTGGCALALMVNPPKSSYWMRWGPSYWYSNLKDAFSTGAPPLFLTEKAQHLSDPIAAYNSIVGSTPKKVEKTEKKSAGAPPAAAPAPAASKAAAKPAAAAAPAAAAAAVAPTGSVADLEQRVAELEVHKAGQSHSAFVFIKPHAVCDKVKDLVKLKLEAANITILSEGDIAAEQIDTKQLIDTHYGAIAAKAVKQRPDSLNVSAKAQGEFEKSFGMKWQDALKQGLVFNAMDGAEKLGVSTSDLGAKWGTLKKGSTLLKFGGGFYCGKVDGIFVINGFYMDMRSKFTTPGTSIHYYTVEWSPRELSWAKFRNEILGTTDPATADLCSMRHLIYSNWQGLGLKAQPDTGDNGVHASASPFEALAERTNWLSVPLAQDRFGRAMLSAGVPAATVQAWCDDPAVPFEGKKTSLFDLLEDLDSAACLKKARAISSASAGAPLR
;
A
#
# COMPACT_ATOMS: atom_id res chain seq x y z
N TYR A 1 -11.18 -40.77 -39.41
CA TYR A 1 -10.75 -39.36 -39.41
C TYR A 1 -11.85 -38.41 -39.89
N ALA A 2 -12.47 -38.62 -41.06
CA ALA A 2 -13.53 -37.75 -41.57
C ALA A 2 -14.77 -37.66 -40.63
N GLU A 3 -15.24 -38.79 -40.09
CA GLU A 3 -16.35 -38.79 -39.12
C GLU A 3 -16.01 -38.02 -37.83
N PHE A 4 -14.82 -38.23 -37.26
CA PHE A 4 -14.37 -37.48 -36.09
C PHE A 4 -14.30 -35.97 -36.35
N LYS A 5 -13.80 -35.57 -37.53
CA LYS A 5 -13.81 -34.17 -37.96
C LYS A 5 -15.23 -33.62 -38.06
N GLN A 6 -16.16 -34.37 -38.63
CA GLN A 6 -17.56 -33.96 -38.75
C GLN A 6 -18.24 -33.85 -37.38
N GLN A 7 -17.99 -34.78 -36.45
CA GLN A 7 -18.48 -34.73 -35.08
C GLN A 7 -17.99 -33.47 -34.35
N CYS A 8 -16.71 -33.14 -34.48
CA CYS A 8 -16.15 -31.90 -33.91
C CYS A 8 -16.74 -30.63 -34.54
N VAL A 9 -17.04 -30.65 -35.85
CA VAL A 9 -17.67 -29.52 -36.54
C VAL A 9 -19.13 -29.34 -36.10
N SER A 10 -19.90 -30.43 -35.97
CA SER A 10 -21.26 -30.40 -35.44
C SER A 10 -21.30 -29.91 -33.99
N LEU A 11 -20.34 -30.31 -33.16
CA LEU A 11 -20.24 -29.88 -31.77
C LEU A 11 -20.04 -28.36 -31.63
N ARG A 12 -19.37 -27.71 -32.59
CA ARG A 12 -19.14 -26.25 -32.54
C ARG A 12 -20.42 -25.43 -32.49
N LEU A 13 -21.46 -25.86 -33.19
CA LEU A 13 -22.75 -25.14 -33.19
C LEU A 13 -23.40 -25.19 -31.81
N PHE A 14 -23.34 -26.34 -31.14
CA PHE A 14 -23.88 -26.51 -29.79
C PHE A 14 -23.03 -25.80 -28.74
N VAL A 15 -21.70 -25.83 -28.88
CA VAL A 15 -20.79 -25.10 -27.98
C VAL A 15 -20.97 -23.60 -28.14
N PHE A 16 -21.08 -23.09 -29.37
CA PHE A 16 -21.32 -21.67 -29.60
C PHE A 16 -22.68 -21.24 -29.02
N ALA A 17 -23.77 -21.94 -29.36
CA ALA A 17 -25.09 -21.62 -28.83
C ALA A 17 -25.15 -21.75 -27.29
N GLY A 18 -24.53 -22.77 -26.72
CA GLY A 18 -24.47 -23.00 -25.28
C GLY A 18 -23.67 -21.94 -24.54
N VAL A 19 -22.49 -21.56 -25.04
CA VAL A 19 -21.66 -20.52 -24.43
C VAL A 19 -22.31 -19.15 -24.59
N THR A 20 -22.80 -18.79 -25.77
CA THR A 20 -23.48 -17.51 -26.00
C THR A 20 -24.76 -17.41 -25.16
N GLY A 21 -25.56 -18.47 -25.11
CA GLY A 21 -26.76 -18.53 -24.27
C GLY A 21 -26.44 -18.45 -22.77
N GLY A 22 -25.41 -19.17 -22.32
CA GLY A 22 -24.94 -19.13 -20.93
C GLY A 22 -24.43 -17.75 -20.53
N CYS A 23 -23.64 -17.09 -21.38
CA CYS A 23 -23.18 -15.72 -21.15
C CYS A 23 -24.35 -14.72 -21.12
N ALA A 24 -25.33 -14.85 -22.03
CA ALA A 24 -26.50 -13.99 -22.04
C ALA A 24 -27.36 -14.17 -20.78
N LEU A 25 -27.58 -15.42 -20.35
CA LEU A 25 -28.30 -15.72 -19.10
C LEU A 25 -27.53 -15.20 -17.87
N ALA A 26 -26.21 -15.35 -17.84
CA ALA A 26 -25.38 -14.82 -16.77
C ALA A 26 -25.49 -13.28 -16.66
N LEU A 27 -25.54 -12.58 -17.80
CA LEU A 27 -25.76 -11.12 -17.84
C LEU A 27 -27.18 -10.72 -17.42
N MET A 28 -28.18 -11.60 -17.58
CA MET A 28 -29.55 -11.37 -17.09
C MET A 28 -29.68 -11.63 -15.60
N VAL A 29 -29.06 -12.70 -15.09
CA VAL A 29 -29.11 -13.10 -13.67
C VAL A 29 -28.24 -12.18 -12.81
N ASN A 30 -27.10 -11.71 -13.32
CA ASN A 30 -26.21 -10.81 -12.62
C ASN A 30 -25.75 -9.66 -13.54
N PRO A 31 -26.63 -8.66 -13.77
CA PRO A 31 -26.31 -7.57 -14.68
C PRO A 31 -25.15 -6.72 -14.16
N PRO A 32 -24.23 -6.26 -15.03
CA PRO A 32 -23.16 -5.35 -14.64
C PRO A 32 -23.71 -4.09 -13.98
N LYS A 33 -23.14 -3.70 -12.83
CA LYS A 33 -23.55 -2.50 -12.08
C LYS A 33 -23.02 -1.18 -12.66
N SER A 34 -22.62 -1.15 -13.94
CA SER A 34 -22.13 0.08 -14.57
C SER A 34 -23.29 1.03 -14.86
N SER A 35 -23.04 2.33 -14.75
CA SER A 35 -24.02 3.38 -15.06
C SER A 35 -24.55 3.29 -16.50
N TYR A 36 -23.73 2.78 -17.42
CA TYR A 36 -24.12 2.55 -18.81
C TYR A 36 -25.15 1.41 -18.95
N TRP A 37 -24.95 0.29 -18.25
CA TRP A 37 -25.85 -0.87 -18.31
C TRP A 37 -27.18 -0.62 -17.58
N MET A 38 -27.18 0.18 -16.51
CA MET A 38 -28.44 0.62 -15.89
C MET A 38 -29.23 1.57 -16.79
N ARG A 39 -28.55 2.40 -17.60
CA ARG A 39 -29.21 3.38 -18.48
C ARG A 39 -29.71 2.77 -19.80
N TRP A 40 -29.01 1.79 -20.34
CA TRP A 40 -29.33 1.20 -21.66
C TRP A 40 -29.65 -0.29 -21.62
N GLY A 41 -29.73 -0.87 -20.41
CA GLY A 41 -30.04 -2.27 -20.20
C GLY A 41 -31.46 -2.61 -20.65
N PRO A 42 -31.68 -3.81 -21.24
CA PRO A 42 -33.01 -4.24 -21.68
C PRO A 42 -34.08 -4.19 -20.60
N SER A 43 -33.70 -4.45 -19.34
CA SER A 43 -34.58 -4.42 -18.17
C SER A 43 -35.06 -3.02 -17.78
N TYR A 44 -34.28 -1.97 -18.10
CA TYR A 44 -34.60 -0.58 -17.77
C TYR A 44 -35.24 0.18 -18.95
N TRP A 45 -35.19 -0.40 -20.15
CA TRP A 45 -35.78 0.20 -21.36
C TRP A 45 -37.27 0.55 -21.19
N TYR A 46 -38.03 -0.31 -20.51
CA TYR A 46 -39.45 -0.06 -20.23
C TYR A 46 -39.66 1.13 -19.27
N SER A 47 -38.82 1.25 -18.23
CA SER A 47 -38.86 2.41 -17.32
C SER A 47 -38.48 3.68 -18.08
N ASN A 48 -37.38 3.65 -18.85
CA ASN A 48 -36.90 4.81 -19.59
C ASN A 48 -37.88 5.28 -20.67
N LEU A 49 -38.57 4.36 -21.35
CA LEU A 49 -39.66 4.71 -22.27
C LEU A 49 -40.84 5.33 -21.51
N LYS A 50 -41.26 4.73 -20.39
CA LYS A 50 -42.36 5.27 -19.57
C LYS A 50 -42.05 6.68 -19.03
N ASP A 51 -40.80 6.90 -18.61
CA ASP A 51 -40.32 8.18 -18.08
C ASP A 51 -40.17 9.25 -19.18
N ALA A 52 -39.90 8.85 -20.42
CA ALA A 52 -39.90 9.77 -21.57
C ALA A 52 -41.30 10.31 -21.92
N PHE A 53 -42.38 9.62 -21.50
CA PHE A 53 -43.77 10.02 -21.74
C PHE A 53 -44.52 10.47 -20.48
N SER A 54 -43.87 10.51 -19.30
CA SER A 54 -44.43 11.09 -18.07
C SER A 54 -43.78 12.44 -17.76
N THR A 55 -44.58 13.51 -17.77
CA THR A 55 -44.15 14.91 -17.64
C THR A 55 -43.87 15.35 -16.19
N GLY A 56 -43.22 14.50 -15.40
CA GLY A 56 -43.04 14.68 -13.95
C GLY A 56 -41.60 14.78 -13.46
N ALA A 57 -40.64 15.26 -14.26
CA ALA A 57 -39.27 15.45 -13.77
C ALA A 57 -39.17 16.72 -12.88
N PRO A 58 -38.64 16.63 -11.64
CA PRO A 58 -38.33 17.82 -10.86
C PRO A 58 -37.23 18.65 -11.54
N PRO A 59 -37.21 19.99 -11.33
CA PRO A 59 -36.30 20.88 -12.03
C PRO A 59 -34.83 20.52 -11.75
N LEU A 60 -34.02 20.53 -12.81
CA LEU A 60 -32.60 20.16 -12.83
C LEU A 60 -31.68 21.13 -12.06
N PHE A 61 -32.24 22.19 -11.49
CA PHE A 61 -31.53 23.18 -10.69
C PHE A 61 -32.20 23.30 -9.33
N LEU A 62 -31.43 23.04 -8.28
CA LEU A 62 -31.85 23.24 -6.89
C LEU A 62 -32.05 24.75 -6.66
N THR A 63 -33.29 25.15 -6.37
CA THR A 63 -33.63 26.53 -5.99
C THR A 63 -33.21 26.88 -4.56
N GLU A 64 -32.82 25.91 -3.73
CA GLU A 64 -32.20 26.14 -2.43
C GLU A 64 -31.15 25.06 -2.08
N LYS A 65 -30.17 25.45 -1.25
CA LYS A 65 -28.99 24.66 -0.88
C LYS A 65 -29.42 23.42 -0.08
N ALA A 66 -29.22 22.23 -0.63
CA ALA A 66 -29.54 20.97 0.04
C ALA A 66 -28.67 20.77 1.29
N GLN A 67 -29.22 21.09 2.45
CA GLN A 67 -28.72 20.63 3.74
C GLN A 67 -29.32 19.25 4.00
N HIS A 68 -28.66 18.19 3.57
CA HIS A 68 -28.71 16.84 4.17
C HIS A 68 -27.82 15.89 3.35
N LEU A 69 -26.51 15.97 3.58
CA LEU A 69 -25.57 14.87 3.36
C LEU A 69 -25.08 14.42 4.73
N SER A 70 -26.00 13.88 5.53
CA SER A 70 -25.65 13.16 6.74
C SER A 70 -25.43 11.70 6.38
N ASP A 71 -24.15 11.34 6.26
CA ASP A 71 -23.57 10.00 6.21
C ASP A 71 -23.24 9.39 4.81
N PRO A 72 -22.04 9.68 4.29
CA PRO A 72 -21.48 9.03 3.08
C PRO A 72 -21.37 7.51 3.19
N ILE A 73 -21.26 6.95 4.40
CA ILE A 73 -21.22 5.49 4.60
C ILE A 73 -22.60 4.88 4.35
N ALA A 74 -23.68 5.57 4.72
CA ALA A 74 -25.03 5.13 4.39
C ALA A 74 -25.30 5.13 2.88
N ALA A 75 -24.79 6.13 2.15
CA ALA A 75 -24.88 6.17 0.69
C ALA A 75 -24.09 5.02 0.04
N TYR A 76 -22.87 4.75 0.51
CA TYR A 76 -22.06 3.61 0.04
C TYR A 76 -22.72 2.26 0.36
N ASN A 77 -23.20 2.09 1.59
CA ASN A 77 -23.91 0.88 2.02
C ASN A 77 -25.25 0.68 1.28
N SER A 78 -25.94 1.75 0.88
CA SER A 78 -27.19 1.65 0.10
C SER A 78 -26.96 1.16 -1.33
N ILE A 79 -25.79 1.43 -1.90
CA ILE A 79 -25.39 0.98 -3.25
C ILE A 79 -24.92 -0.49 -3.23
N VAL A 80 -24.36 -0.94 -2.10
CA VAL A 80 -23.83 -2.31 -1.94
C VAL A 80 -24.85 -3.28 -1.35
N GLY A 81 -25.81 -2.80 -0.54
CA GLY A 81 -26.70 -3.62 0.29
C GLY A 81 -27.94 -4.24 -0.38
N SER A 82 -28.18 -4.06 -1.68
CA SER A 82 -29.35 -4.67 -2.34
C SER A 82 -29.07 -6.13 -2.75
N THR A 83 -29.24 -7.06 -1.81
CA THR A 83 -29.65 -8.46 -2.09
C THR A 83 -30.60 -8.94 -0.97
N PRO A 84 -31.66 -9.69 -1.31
CA PRO A 84 -32.85 -9.79 -0.46
C PRO A 84 -32.70 -10.83 0.64
N LYS A 85 -33.14 -10.48 1.86
CA LYS A 85 -33.52 -11.45 2.88
C LYS A 85 -34.84 -12.11 2.48
N LYS A 86 -34.93 -13.44 2.66
CA LYS A 86 -36.17 -14.05 3.15
C LYS A 86 -35.84 -14.99 4.31
N VAL A 87 -36.50 -14.71 5.42
CA VAL A 87 -36.56 -15.49 6.66
C VAL A 87 -37.57 -16.62 6.45
N GLU A 88 -37.28 -17.81 6.96
CA GLU A 88 -38.36 -18.68 7.45
C GLU A 88 -37.97 -19.34 8.78
N LYS A 89 -38.81 -19.09 9.79
CA LYS A 89 -38.81 -19.71 11.11
C LYS A 89 -39.54 -21.05 11.01
N THR A 90 -39.00 -22.09 11.66
CA THR A 90 -39.85 -23.15 12.24
C THR A 90 -39.23 -23.67 13.54
N GLU A 91 -39.93 -23.46 14.66
CA GLU A 91 -39.84 -24.28 15.89
C GLU A 91 -40.42 -25.69 15.57
N LYS A 92 -40.19 -26.83 16.22
CA LYS A 92 -39.69 -27.25 17.55
C LYS A 92 -39.60 -28.79 17.51
N LYS A 93 -38.58 -29.43 18.13
CA LYS A 93 -38.72 -30.46 19.20
C LYS A 93 -37.43 -31.27 19.46
N SER A 94 -36.98 -31.11 20.71
CA SER A 94 -36.38 -32.03 21.68
C SER A 94 -35.48 -33.22 21.30
N ALA A 95 -34.38 -33.27 22.09
CA ALA A 95 -33.86 -34.41 22.86
C ALA A 95 -32.58 -35.08 22.34
N GLY A 96 -31.63 -35.24 23.27
CA GLY A 96 -30.61 -36.29 23.23
C GLY A 96 -29.17 -35.82 23.13
N ALA A 97 -28.48 -35.76 24.27
CA ALA A 97 -27.01 -35.67 24.35
C ALA A 97 -26.34 -36.94 23.77
N PRO A 98 -25.07 -36.86 23.32
CA PRO A 98 -24.43 -37.92 22.56
C PRO A 98 -23.68 -38.93 23.45
N PRO A 99 -23.53 -40.20 23.02
CA PRO A 99 -22.47 -41.04 23.52
C PRO A 99 -21.39 -41.31 22.46
N ALA A 100 -20.16 -41.03 22.89
CA ALA A 100 -18.95 -41.85 22.83
C ALA A 100 -18.63 -42.77 21.62
N ALA A 101 -17.34 -42.66 21.25
CA ALA A 101 -16.54 -43.52 20.40
C ALA A 101 -16.51 -45.00 20.77
N ALA A 102 -16.26 -45.86 19.77
CA ALA A 102 -15.17 -46.88 19.67
C ALA A 102 -15.46 -47.84 18.49
N PRO A 103 -14.60 -48.82 18.14
CA PRO A 103 -13.39 -48.64 17.33
C PRO A 103 -13.38 -49.53 16.05
N ALA A 104 -12.37 -49.32 15.21
CA ALA A 104 -12.03 -50.19 14.09
C ALA A 104 -11.54 -51.59 14.56
N PRO A 105 -11.79 -52.67 13.82
CA PRO A 105 -11.05 -53.92 13.97
C PRO A 105 -9.90 -54.03 12.97
N ALA A 106 -8.78 -54.51 13.50
CA ALA A 106 -7.54 -54.78 12.83
C ALA A 106 -7.57 -56.03 11.92
N ALA A 107 -6.59 -56.03 11.03
CA ALA A 107 -6.07 -57.07 10.14
C ALA A 107 -6.29 -58.55 10.52
N SER A 108 -6.56 -59.36 9.49
CA SER A 108 -6.13 -60.76 9.45
C SER A 108 -5.44 -61.07 8.11
N LYS A 109 -4.19 -61.54 8.21
CA LYS A 109 -3.36 -62.08 7.13
C LYS A 109 -3.85 -63.47 6.72
N ALA A 110 -3.88 -63.76 5.42
CA ALA A 110 -3.70 -65.12 4.89
C ALA A 110 -3.02 -65.07 3.51
N ALA A 111 -1.90 -65.77 3.38
CA ALA A 111 -1.19 -66.10 2.15
C ALA A 111 -1.87 -67.33 1.48
N ALA A 112 -1.69 -67.74 0.21
CA ALA A 112 -0.65 -67.50 -0.79
C ALA A 112 -1.09 -67.98 -2.21
N LYS A 113 -0.50 -67.33 -3.24
CA LYS A 113 0.08 -67.90 -4.49
C LYS A 113 -0.85 -68.35 -5.66
N PRO A 114 -0.31 -68.48 -6.92
CA PRO A 114 -0.18 -67.38 -7.86
C PRO A 114 -0.79 -67.69 -9.25
N ALA A 115 -1.16 -66.66 -10.02
CA ALA A 115 -1.40 -66.81 -11.45
C ALA A 115 -0.69 -65.69 -12.22
N ALA A 116 0.28 -66.09 -13.04
CA ALA A 116 1.04 -65.24 -13.90
C ALA A 116 0.19 -64.77 -15.10
N ALA A 117 0.15 -63.47 -15.33
CA ALA A 117 -0.15 -62.90 -16.64
C ALA A 117 0.67 -61.61 -16.78
N ALA A 118 1.69 -61.68 -17.62
CA ALA A 118 2.54 -60.56 -17.97
C ALA A 118 1.77 -59.57 -18.85
N ALA A 119 1.75 -58.31 -18.43
CA ALA A 119 1.48 -57.15 -19.28
C ALA A 119 2.57 -56.11 -19.01
N PRO A 120 3.12 -55.45 -20.05
CA PRO A 120 4.38 -54.75 -19.94
C PRO A 120 4.23 -53.47 -19.11
N ALA A 121 5.03 -53.36 -18.05
CA ALA A 121 5.28 -52.09 -17.41
C ALA A 121 6.01 -51.20 -18.43
N ALA A 122 5.30 -50.23 -18.98
CA ALA A 122 5.94 -49.07 -19.57
C ALA A 122 6.78 -48.44 -18.46
N ALA A 123 8.10 -48.61 -18.55
CA ALA A 123 9.04 -47.87 -17.75
C ALA A 123 8.79 -46.39 -18.04
N ALA A 124 8.03 -45.73 -17.16
CA ALA A 124 8.11 -44.30 -17.01
C ALA A 124 9.55 -44.05 -16.55
N ALA A 125 10.42 -43.71 -17.50
CA ALA A 125 11.74 -43.22 -17.22
C ALA A 125 11.56 -42.05 -16.25
N ALA A 126 11.84 -42.31 -14.97
CA ALA A 126 12.08 -41.25 -14.02
C ALA A 126 13.28 -40.48 -14.57
N VAL A 127 13.00 -39.34 -15.20
CA VAL A 127 14.03 -38.38 -15.57
C VAL A 127 14.62 -37.90 -14.25
N ALA A 128 15.73 -38.52 -13.85
CA ALA A 128 16.55 -38.02 -12.76
C ALA A 128 16.91 -36.56 -13.07
N PRO A 129 16.85 -35.63 -12.10
CA PRO A 129 17.21 -34.25 -12.36
C PRO A 129 18.70 -34.20 -12.72
N THR A 130 19.00 -33.98 -14.01
CA THR A 130 20.36 -33.93 -14.56
C THR A 130 21.08 -32.60 -14.30
N GLY A 131 20.63 -31.82 -13.31
CA GLY A 131 21.20 -30.51 -12.98
C GLY A 131 22.22 -30.61 -11.85
N SER A 132 23.32 -29.89 -11.97
CA SER A 132 24.24 -29.65 -10.85
C SER A 132 23.53 -28.87 -9.72
N VAL A 133 24.11 -28.88 -8.51
CA VAL A 133 23.60 -28.06 -7.39
C VAL A 133 23.52 -26.58 -7.79
N ALA A 134 24.49 -26.10 -8.57
CA ALA A 134 24.49 -24.74 -9.09
C ALA A 134 23.32 -24.46 -10.05
N ASP A 135 22.93 -25.43 -10.89
CA ASP A 135 21.77 -25.28 -11.77
C ASP A 135 20.45 -25.22 -10.98
N LEU A 136 20.35 -25.96 -9.88
CA LEU A 136 19.19 -25.91 -8.98
C LEU A 136 19.13 -24.57 -8.25
N GLU A 137 20.27 -24.07 -7.75
CA GLU A 137 20.36 -22.75 -7.10
C GLU A 137 19.95 -21.62 -8.06
N GLN A 138 20.42 -21.67 -9.31
CA GLN A 138 20.03 -20.70 -10.32
C GLN A 138 18.52 -20.76 -10.60
N ARG A 139 17.95 -21.96 -10.76
CA ARG A 139 16.51 -22.11 -10.99
C ARG A 139 15.67 -21.62 -9.81
N VAL A 140 16.12 -21.85 -8.58
CA VAL A 140 15.47 -21.29 -7.38
C VAL A 140 15.53 -19.77 -7.41
N ALA A 141 16.67 -19.18 -7.74
CA ALA A 141 16.82 -17.73 -7.86
C ALA A 141 15.88 -17.13 -8.93
N GLU A 142 15.79 -17.77 -10.10
CA GLU A 142 14.88 -17.38 -11.18
C GLU A 142 13.40 -17.46 -10.74
N LEU A 143 13.03 -18.49 -9.98
CA LEU A 143 11.68 -18.64 -9.43
C LEU A 143 11.35 -17.59 -8.37
N GLU A 144 12.29 -17.21 -7.51
CA GLU A 144 12.09 -16.14 -6.53
C GLU A 144 11.83 -14.79 -7.23
N VAL A 145 12.64 -14.47 -8.25
CA VAL A 145 12.47 -13.28 -9.09
C VAL A 145 11.11 -13.30 -9.79
N HIS A 146 10.75 -14.43 -10.41
CA HIS A 146 9.48 -14.59 -11.10
C HIS A 146 8.29 -14.44 -10.14
N LYS A 147 8.35 -15.08 -8.98
CA LYS A 147 7.30 -15.04 -7.97
C LYS A 147 7.14 -13.62 -7.43
N ALA A 148 8.21 -12.89 -7.14
CA ALA A 148 8.09 -11.49 -6.71
C ALA A 148 7.44 -10.59 -7.78
N GLY A 149 7.66 -10.86 -9.07
CA GLY A 149 6.98 -10.14 -10.15
C GLY A 149 5.48 -10.43 -10.30
N GLN A 150 4.96 -11.50 -9.69
CA GLN A 150 3.56 -11.91 -9.82
C GLN A 150 2.62 -11.34 -8.76
N SER A 151 3.15 -10.68 -7.73
CA SER A 151 2.33 -10.17 -6.62
C SER A 151 2.93 -8.92 -6.01
N HIS A 152 2.09 -7.96 -5.68
CA HIS A 152 2.45 -6.82 -4.86
C HIS A 152 2.20 -7.15 -3.39
N SER A 153 3.07 -6.65 -2.51
CA SER A 153 2.82 -6.66 -1.07
C SER A 153 3.28 -5.37 -0.43
N ALA A 154 2.36 -4.68 0.24
CA ALA A 154 2.60 -3.41 0.91
C ALA A 154 2.46 -3.54 2.43
N PHE A 155 3.11 -2.63 3.14
CA PHE A 155 2.84 -2.32 4.53
C PHE A 155 1.94 -1.08 4.58
N VAL A 156 0.80 -1.21 5.25
CA VAL A 156 -0.22 -0.17 5.38
C VAL A 156 -0.41 0.05 6.88
N PHE A 157 -0.59 1.28 7.34
CA PHE A 157 -0.99 1.49 8.73
C PHE A 157 -1.90 2.70 8.89
N ILE A 158 -2.82 2.59 9.85
CA ILE A 158 -3.63 3.70 10.34
C ILE A 158 -2.76 4.51 11.31
N LYS A 159 -2.65 5.81 11.05
CA LYS A 159 -1.89 6.76 11.86
C LYS A 159 -2.55 6.94 13.24
N PRO A 160 -1.79 7.31 14.28
CA PRO A 160 -2.30 7.31 15.66
C PRO A 160 -3.55 8.15 15.90
N HIS A 161 -3.69 9.30 15.24
CA HIS A 161 -4.87 10.16 15.37
C HIS A 161 -6.17 9.51 14.85
N ALA A 162 -6.06 8.47 14.00
CA ALA A 162 -7.18 7.80 13.35
C ALA A 162 -7.40 6.35 13.79
N VAL A 163 -6.62 5.84 14.75
CA VAL A 163 -6.81 4.47 15.24
C VAL A 163 -8.08 4.39 16.08
N CYS A 164 -9.13 3.84 15.47
CA CYS A 164 -10.37 3.42 16.12
C CYS A 164 -11.04 2.32 15.29
N ASP A 165 -11.97 1.56 15.89
CA ASP A 165 -12.59 0.40 15.22
C ASP A 165 -13.29 0.79 13.92
N LYS A 166 -13.98 1.95 13.87
CA LYS A 166 -14.65 2.43 12.65
C LYS A 166 -13.69 2.68 11.49
N VAL A 167 -12.49 3.19 11.77
CA VAL A 167 -11.47 3.41 10.72
C VAL A 167 -10.83 2.07 10.33
N LYS A 168 -10.59 1.16 11.28
CA LYS A 168 -10.14 -0.21 11.00
C LYS A 168 -11.11 -0.91 10.05
N ASP A 169 -12.41 -0.85 10.33
CA ASP A 169 -13.47 -1.43 9.49
C ASP A 169 -13.49 -0.81 8.08
N LEU A 170 -13.39 0.52 7.99
CA LEU A 170 -13.36 1.22 6.70
C LEU A 170 -12.13 0.82 5.87
N VAL A 171 -10.95 0.73 6.48
CA VAL A 171 -9.72 0.31 5.78
C VAL A 171 -9.86 -1.14 5.29
N LYS A 172 -10.33 -2.07 6.14
CA LYS A 172 -10.56 -3.47 5.74
C LYS A 172 -11.53 -3.57 4.58
N LEU A 173 -12.66 -2.89 4.66
CA LEU A 173 -13.68 -2.86 3.60
C LEU A 173 -13.11 -2.33 2.29
N LYS A 174 -12.29 -1.27 2.35
CA LYS A 174 -11.67 -0.66 1.16
C LYS A 174 -10.61 -1.57 0.52
N LEU A 175 -9.83 -2.28 1.32
CA LEU A 175 -8.86 -3.26 0.82
C LEU A 175 -9.58 -4.45 0.18
N GLU A 176 -10.59 -5.01 0.85
CA GLU A 176 -11.37 -6.14 0.33
C GLU A 176 -12.10 -5.77 -0.98
N ALA A 177 -12.74 -4.60 -1.04
CA ALA A 177 -13.41 -4.12 -2.24
C ALA A 177 -12.47 -3.90 -3.44
N ALA A 178 -11.16 -3.77 -3.18
CA ALA A 178 -10.12 -3.66 -4.21
C ALA A 178 -9.44 -5.00 -4.53
N ASN A 179 -9.98 -6.14 -4.04
CA ASN A 179 -9.38 -7.48 -4.12
C ASN A 179 -7.98 -7.55 -3.50
N ILE A 180 -7.72 -6.75 -2.46
CA ILE A 180 -6.46 -6.76 -1.73
C ILE A 180 -6.62 -7.66 -0.50
N THR A 181 -5.80 -8.70 -0.40
CA THR A 181 -5.82 -9.66 0.71
C THR A 181 -5.00 -9.13 1.88
N ILE A 182 -5.56 -9.17 3.09
CA ILE A 182 -4.83 -8.89 4.33
C ILE A 182 -4.12 -10.18 4.78
N LEU A 183 -2.79 -10.15 4.86
CA LEU A 183 -1.97 -11.28 5.30
C LEU A 183 -1.77 -11.31 6.82
N SER A 184 -1.57 -10.15 7.42
CA SER A 184 -1.52 -9.98 8.88
C SER A 184 -1.87 -8.55 9.26
N GLU A 185 -2.33 -8.36 10.49
CA GLU A 185 -2.63 -7.05 11.07
C GLU A 185 -2.28 -7.05 12.57
N GLY A 186 -2.10 -5.86 13.15
CA GLY A 186 -1.79 -5.74 14.57
C GLY A 186 -1.58 -4.29 15.02
N ASP A 187 -1.51 -4.09 16.34
CA ASP A 187 -1.21 -2.79 16.93
C ASP A 187 0.27 -2.71 17.33
N ILE A 188 0.92 -1.57 17.08
CA ILE A 188 2.27 -1.26 17.57
C ILE A 188 2.17 -0.02 18.46
N ALA A 189 2.40 -0.21 19.75
CA ALA A 189 2.26 0.82 20.77
C ALA A 189 3.41 1.85 20.72
N ALA A 190 3.11 3.08 21.15
CA ALA A 190 4.03 4.21 21.15
C ALA A 190 5.37 3.93 21.84
N GLU A 191 5.35 3.18 22.95
CA GLU A 191 6.54 2.82 23.72
C GLU A 191 7.50 1.95 22.90
N GLN A 192 6.97 1.03 22.09
CA GLN A 192 7.76 0.23 21.17
C GLN A 192 8.30 1.09 20.02
N ILE A 193 7.46 1.99 19.47
CA ILE A 193 7.86 2.91 18.40
C ILE A 193 9.03 3.78 18.86
N ASP A 194 8.94 4.32 20.07
CA ASP A 194 9.96 5.19 20.65
C ASP A 194 11.26 4.43 20.95
N THR A 195 11.16 3.31 21.69
CA THR A 195 12.32 2.51 22.12
C THR A 195 13.11 1.96 20.94
N LYS A 196 12.42 1.49 19.89
CA LYS A 196 13.05 0.95 18.68
C LYS A 196 13.30 2.01 17.61
N GLN A 197 12.95 3.27 17.86
CA GLN A 197 13.08 4.38 16.92
C GLN A 197 12.41 4.09 15.56
N LEU A 198 11.27 3.37 15.56
CA LEU A 198 10.65 2.87 14.32
C LEU A 198 10.21 4.01 13.40
N ILE A 199 9.62 5.07 13.97
CA ILE A 199 9.18 6.22 13.19
C ILE A 199 10.37 7.05 12.69
N ASP A 200 11.47 7.08 13.44
CA ASP A 200 12.70 7.76 13.06
C ASP A 200 13.38 7.06 11.89
N THR A 201 13.42 5.73 11.88
CA THR A 201 13.89 4.93 10.74
C THR A 201 12.96 5.09 9.53
N HIS A 202 11.64 5.04 9.74
CA HIS A 202 10.65 5.19 8.68
C HIS A 202 10.75 6.56 7.96
N TYR A 203 11.00 7.64 8.71
CA TYR A 203 11.25 8.97 8.17
C TYR A 203 12.75 9.32 8.12
N GLY A 204 13.63 8.33 7.96
CA GLY A 204 15.08 8.42 8.14
C GLY A 204 15.73 9.67 7.52
N ALA A 205 15.41 10.00 6.26
CA ALA A 205 15.97 11.17 5.59
C ALA A 205 15.56 12.51 6.23
N ILE A 206 14.36 12.60 6.79
CA ILE A 206 13.83 13.79 7.48
C ILE A 206 14.39 13.83 8.90
N ALA A 207 14.34 12.70 9.60
CA ALA A 207 14.85 12.51 10.96
C ALA A 207 16.33 12.86 11.03
N ALA A 208 17.16 12.30 10.13
CA ALA A 208 18.59 12.55 10.07
C ALA A 208 18.89 14.05 9.92
N LYS A 209 18.18 14.78 9.05
CA LYS A 209 18.35 16.23 8.89
C LYS A 209 17.89 17.05 10.09
N ALA A 210 16.90 16.54 10.84
CA ALA A 210 16.35 17.21 12.00
C ALA A 210 17.17 16.96 13.28
N VAL A 211 17.87 15.82 13.40
CA VAL A 211 18.42 15.36 14.68
C VAL A 211 19.86 14.86 14.67
N LYS A 212 20.42 14.50 13.50
CA LYS A 212 21.75 13.85 13.40
C LYS A 212 22.74 14.66 12.57
N GLN A 213 22.29 15.21 11.44
CA GLN A 213 23.15 15.88 10.48
C GLN A 213 23.44 17.30 10.95
N ARG A 214 24.72 17.68 10.82
CA ARG A 214 25.15 19.04 11.05
C ARG A 214 24.79 19.91 9.85
N PRO A 215 24.45 21.19 10.05
CA PRO A 215 24.09 22.11 8.98
C PRO A 215 25.10 22.20 7.81
N ASP A 216 26.40 22.11 8.12
CA ASP A 216 27.49 22.17 7.14
C ASP A 216 27.58 20.93 6.23
N SER A 217 27.01 19.81 6.66
CA SER A 217 26.96 18.55 5.89
C SER A 217 25.74 18.45 4.96
N LEU A 218 24.82 19.41 5.03
CA LEU A 218 23.58 19.38 4.26
C LEU A 218 23.83 19.78 2.80
N ASN A 219 23.41 18.93 1.87
CA ASN A 219 23.43 19.24 0.45
C ASN A 219 22.22 20.09 0.05
N VAL A 220 22.37 21.42 0.08
CA VAL A 220 21.34 22.37 -0.36
C VAL A 220 21.57 22.72 -1.83
N SER A 221 20.58 22.47 -2.69
CA SER A 221 20.69 22.75 -4.14
C SER A 221 20.92 24.24 -4.42
N ALA A 222 21.58 24.56 -5.55
CA ALA A 222 21.81 25.95 -5.97
C ALA A 222 20.50 26.76 -6.07
N LYS A 223 19.42 26.12 -6.54
CA LYS A 223 18.08 26.72 -6.57
C LYS A 223 17.60 27.09 -5.17
N ALA A 224 17.68 26.17 -4.21
CA ALA A 224 17.26 26.40 -2.83
C ALA A 224 18.12 27.46 -2.12
N GLN A 225 19.43 27.52 -2.42
CA GLN A 225 20.30 28.58 -1.91
C GLN A 225 19.90 29.95 -2.47
N GLY A 226 19.54 30.04 -3.75
CA GLY A 226 19.02 31.28 -4.34
C GLY A 226 17.68 31.72 -3.75
N GLU A 227 16.77 30.78 -3.48
CA GLU A 227 15.50 31.06 -2.78
C GLU A 227 15.73 31.51 -1.32
N PHE A 228 16.71 30.92 -0.65
CA PHE A 228 17.13 31.33 0.70
C PHE A 228 17.64 32.77 0.71
N GLU A 229 18.55 33.13 -0.19
CA GLU A 229 19.07 34.50 -0.30
C GLU A 229 17.96 35.50 -0.63
N LYS A 230 17.06 35.15 -1.56
CA LYS A 230 15.92 36.00 -1.91
C LYS A 230 14.97 36.24 -0.73
N SER A 231 14.70 35.22 0.08
CA SER A 231 13.68 35.30 1.14
C SER A 231 14.24 35.90 2.43
N PHE A 232 15.52 35.67 2.73
CA PHE A 232 16.13 36.07 3.99
C PHE A 232 17.17 37.18 3.87
N GLY A 233 17.55 37.57 2.65
CA GLY A 233 18.55 38.62 2.39
C GLY A 233 19.97 38.24 2.80
N MET A 234 20.25 36.93 2.93
CA MET A 234 21.53 36.40 3.39
C MET A 234 21.91 35.18 2.55
N LYS A 235 23.17 35.07 2.14
CA LYS A 235 23.64 33.87 1.44
C LYS A 235 23.70 32.69 2.40
N TRP A 236 23.35 31.51 1.90
CA TRP A 236 23.39 30.26 2.68
C TRP A 236 24.76 30.03 3.34
N GLN A 237 25.85 30.25 2.59
CA GLN A 237 27.21 30.09 3.10
C GLN A 237 27.57 31.09 4.20
N ASP A 238 27.00 32.30 4.17
CA ASP A 238 27.24 33.31 5.21
C ASP A 238 26.48 32.95 6.48
N ALA A 239 25.26 32.43 6.35
CA ALA A 239 24.50 31.91 7.49
C ALA A 239 25.23 30.75 8.20
N LEU A 240 25.83 29.85 7.43
CA LEU A 240 26.67 28.76 7.95
C LEU A 240 27.92 29.31 8.67
N LYS A 241 28.67 30.22 8.03
CA LYS A 241 29.88 30.83 8.62
C LYS A 241 29.58 31.60 9.91
N GLN A 242 28.42 32.25 9.98
CA GLN A 242 27.97 32.98 11.16
C GLN A 242 27.40 32.06 12.25
N GLY A 243 27.29 30.74 12.00
CA GLY A 243 26.74 29.79 12.97
C GLY A 243 25.25 30.03 13.26
N LEU A 244 24.48 30.47 12.26
CA LEU A 244 23.05 30.78 12.40
C LEU A 244 22.14 29.62 11.99
N VAL A 245 22.68 28.56 11.40
CA VAL A 245 21.91 27.41 10.93
C VAL A 245 22.05 26.27 11.92
N PHE A 246 20.94 25.61 12.22
CA PHE A 246 20.85 24.49 13.16
C PHE A 246 19.88 23.43 12.63
N ASN A 247 20.08 22.17 13.01
CA ASN A 247 19.01 21.18 12.90
C ASN A 247 17.93 21.45 13.99
N ALA A 248 16.84 20.68 13.99
CA ALA A 248 15.75 20.90 14.94
C ALA A 248 16.17 20.70 16.41
N MET A 249 16.98 19.68 16.71
CA MET A 249 17.47 19.42 18.07
C MET A 249 18.39 20.54 18.56
N ASP A 250 19.44 20.84 17.80
CA ASP A 250 20.44 21.84 18.15
C ASP A 250 19.81 23.24 18.17
N GLY A 251 18.81 23.48 17.31
CA GLY A 251 18.05 24.74 17.27
C GLY A 251 17.20 24.95 18.52
N ALA A 252 16.55 23.90 19.03
CA ALA A 252 15.81 23.96 20.30
C ALA A 252 16.76 24.25 21.48
N GLU A 253 17.90 23.54 21.53
CA GLU A 253 18.94 23.77 22.54
C GLU A 253 19.49 25.20 22.48
N LYS A 254 19.82 25.69 21.27
CA LYS A 254 20.35 27.04 21.04
C LYS A 254 19.39 28.14 21.50
N LEU A 255 18.09 27.92 21.33
CA LEU A 255 17.05 28.86 21.75
C LEU A 255 16.67 28.70 23.22
N GLY A 256 17.14 27.65 23.90
CA GLY A 256 16.77 27.35 25.28
C GLY A 256 15.29 26.99 25.45
N VAL A 257 14.70 26.36 24.44
CA VAL A 257 13.28 25.98 24.42
C VAL A 257 13.10 24.47 24.31
N SER A 258 11.93 23.96 24.70
CA SER A 258 11.62 22.55 24.46
C SER A 258 11.43 22.28 22.96
N THR A 259 11.54 21.02 22.54
CA THR A 259 11.25 20.63 21.15
C THR A 259 9.80 20.91 20.75
N SER A 260 8.87 20.84 21.71
CA SER A 260 7.46 21.21 21.51
C SER A 260 7.28 22.72 21.33
N ASP A 261 7.99 23.55 22.11
CA ASP A 261 7.95 25.01 21.95
C ASP A 261 8.54 25.45 20.61
N LEU A 262 9.63 24.79 20.17
CA LEU A 262 10.19 25.00 18.83
C LEU A 262 9.16 24.64 17.76
N GLY A 263 8.45 23.52 17.91
CA GLY A 263 7.37 23.09 17.04
C GLY A 263 6.22 24.10 16.96
N ALA A 264 5.78 24.63 18.12
CA ALA A 264 4.78 25.69 18.19
C ALA A 264 5.23 26.95 17.45
N LYS A 265 6.48 27.41 17.67
CA LYS A 265 7.07 28.54 16.92
C LYS A 265 7.12 28.24 15.41
N TRP A 266 7.53 27.04 15.03
CA TRP A 266 7.58 26.59 13.64
C TRP A 266 6.20 26.62 12.96
N GLY A 267 5.13 26.23 13.67
CA GLY A 267 3.77 26.25 13.17
C GLY A 267 3.27 27.63 12.76
N THR A 268 3.88 28.71 13.27
CA THR A 268 3.52 30.10 12.91
C THR A 268 4.20 30.60 11.63
N LEU A 269 5.15 29.84 11.08
CA LEU A 269 5.93 30.27 9.93
C LEU A 269 5.12 30.24 8.63
N LYS A 270 5.39 31.21 7.75
CA LYS A 270 4.69 31.39 6.47
C LYS A 270 5.51 30.80 5.32
N LYS A 271 4.92 29.85 4.61
CA LYS A 271 5.52 29.23 3.41
C LYS A 271 5.90 30.30 2.38
N GLY A 272 7.12 30.21 1.84
CA GLY A 272 7.66 31.15 0.85
C GLY A 272 8.16 32.47 1.42
N SER A 273 8.09 32.67 2.74
CA SER A 273 8.63 33.86 3.42
C SER A 273 9.54 33.45 4.57
N THR A 274 8.97 32.99 5.69
CA THR A 274 9.75 32.55 6.85
C THR A 274 9.99 31.04 6.90
N LEU A 275 9.38 30.29 5.99
CA LEU A 275 9.55 28.85 5.80
C LEU A 275 9.78 28.53 4.32
N LEU A 276 10.93 27.93 4.01
CA LEU A 276 11.30 27.52 2.65
C LEU A 276 11.36 26.00 2.54
N LYS A 277 10.94 25.49 1.37
CA LYS A 277 11.07 24.07 1.00
C LYS A 277 12.29 23.91 0.12
N PHE A 278 13.35 23.31 0.65
CA PHE A 278 14.56 23.00 -0.11
C PHE A 278 14.41 21.76 -0.99
N GLY A 279 13.53 20.82 -0.59
CA GLY A 279 13.26 19.58 -1.32
C GLY A 279 12.15 18.75 -0.67
N GLY A 280 11.96 17.51 -1.14
CA GLY A 280 11.09 16.53 -0.48
C GLY A 280 11.57 16.29 0.96
N GLY A 281 10.70 16.51 1.95
CA GLY A 281 11.04 16.32 3.37
C GLY A 281 12.17 17.22 3.91
N PHE A 282 12.59 18.27 3.19
CA PHE A 282 13.70 19.14 3.56
C PHE A 282 13.27 20.61 3.55
N TYR A 283 13.18 21.20 4.74
CA TYR A 283 12.65 22.54 4.98
C TYR A 283 13.58 23.35 5.87
N CYS A 284 13.63 24.66 5.62
CA CYS A 284 14.36 25.63 6.43
C CYS A 284 13.41 26.73 6.90
N GLY A 285 13.29 26.90 8.21
CA GLY A 285 12.47 27.93 8.85
C GLY A 285 13.31 28.95 9.60
N LYS A 286 12.96 30.23 9.55
CA LYS A 286 13.60 31.26 10.38
C LYS A 286 12.83 31.41 11.69
N VAL A 287 13.45 31.05 12.81
CA VAL A 287 12.87 31.08 14.16
C VAL A 287 13.78 31.93 15.04
N ASP A 288 13.24 32.99 15.65
CA ASP A 288 13.94 33.85 16.63
C ASP A 288 15.38 34.25 16.26
N GLY A 289 15.61 34.55 14.97
CA GLY A 289 16.91 35.02 14.48
C GLY A 289 17.87 33.91 14.01
N ILE A 290 17.53 32.63 14.19
CA ILE A 290 18.28 31.50 13.63
C ILE A 290 17.50 30.79 12.51
N PHE A 291 18.19 29.96 11.75
CA PHE A 291 17.63 29.10 10.71
C PHE A 291 17.60 27.66 11.20
N VAL A 292 16.41 27.09 11.30
CA VAL A 292 16.19 25.73 11.78
C VAL A 292 15.83 24.82 10.62
N ILE A 293 16.44 23.65 10.55
CA ILE A 293 16.14 22.60 9.57
C ILE A 293 15.12 21.63 10.15
N ASN A 294 14.04 21.41 9.40
CA ASN A 294 12.97 20.45 9.73
C ASN A 294 12.43 20.57 11.18
N GLY A 295 12.21 21.78 11.68
CA GLY A 295 11.74 22.01 13.06
C GLY A 295 10.37 21.42 13.41
N PHE A 296 9.57 21.04 12.41
CA PHE A 296 8.32 20.29 12.60
C PHE A 296 8.51 18.82 13.01
N TYR A 297 9.72 18.27 12.86
CA TYR A 297 9.95 16.84 12.98
C TYR A 297 9.61 16.30 14.37
N MET A 298 9.88 17.07 15.43
CA MET A 298 9.63 16.65 16.80
C MET A 298 8.14 16.52 17.11
N ASP A 299 7.34 17.49 16.66
CA ASP A 299 5.89 17.41 16.77
C ASP A 299 5.37 16.21 15.99
N MET A 300 5.85 16.00 14.76
CA MET A 300 5.47 14.85 13.94
C MET A 300 5.82 13.52 14.63
N ARG A 301 7.03 13.39 15.18
CA ARG A 301 7.50 12.21 15.91
C ARG A 301 6.63 11.95 17.14
N SER A 302 6.32 13.00 17.91
CA SER A 302 5.55 12.90 19.16
C SER A 302 4.17 12.27 18.97
N LYS A 303 3.54 12.46 17.80
CA LYS A 303 2.25 11.85 17.46
C LYS A 303 2.29 10.32 17.47
N PHE A 304 3.46 9.73 17.26
CA PHE A 304 3.68 8.27 17.24
C PHE A 304 4.29 7.73 18.53
N THR A 305 4.95 8.58 19.31
CA THR A 305 5.72 8.16 20.50
C THR A 305 5.08 8.60 21.82
N THR A 306 3.98 9.37 21.78
CA THR A 306 3.24 9.74 23.00
C THR A 306 2.59 8.51 23.63
N PRO A 307 2.86 8.19 24.91
CA PRO A 307 2.27 7.04 25.58
C PRO A 307 0.74 6.97 25.45
N GLY A 308 0.23 5.75 25.29
CA GLY A 308 -1.20 5.51 25.05
C GLY A 308 -1.68 5.74 23.61
N THR A 309 -0.78 6.07 22.68
CA THR A 309 -1.06 6.03 21.25
C THR A 309 -0.47 4.78 20.60
N SER A 310 -0.93 4.46 19.39
CA SER A 310 -0.44 3.32 18.61
C SER A 310 -0.64 3.56 17.13
N ILE A 311 0.02 2.77 16.28
CA ILE A 311 -0.46 2.52 14.92
C ILE A 311 -1.19 1.18 14.89
N HIS A 312 -2.08 1.03 13.90
CA HIS A 312 -2.64 -0.28 13.55
C HIS A 312 -2.21 -0.61 12.12
N TYR A 313 -1.43 -1.67 11.94
CA TYR A 313 -0.84 -2.02 10.66
C TYR A 313 -1.58 -3.16 9.97
N TYR A 314 -1.37 -3.24 8.66
CA TYR A 314 -1.74 -4.35 7.79
C TYR A 314 -0.53 -4.67 6.90
N THR A 315 -0.19 -5.95 6.77
CA THR A 315 0.54 -6.44 5.61
C THR A 315 -0.47 -6.97 4.62
N VAL A 316 -0.38 -6.50 3.39
CA VAL A 316 -1.38 -6.81 2.35
C VAL A 316 -0.72 -7.38 1.11
N GLU A 317 -1.51 -8.08 0.31
CA GLU A 317 -1.06 -8.71 -0.94
C GLU A 317 -2.13 -8.61 -2.04
N TRP A 318 -1.71 -8.34 -3.28
CA TRP A 318 -2.61 -8.35 -4.44
C TRP A 318 -1.88 -8.66 -5.75
N SER A 319 -2.64 -8.81 -6.84
CA SER A 319 -2.13 -9.09 -8.18
C SER A 319 -1.76 -7.80 -8.95
N PRO A 320 -0.53 -7.65 -9.48
CA PRO A 320 -0.14 -6.53 -10.33
C PRO A 320 -0.96 -6.44 -11.62
N ARG A 321 -1.59 -7.54 -12.05
CA ARG A 321 -2.44 -7.59 -13.23
C ARG A 321 -3.78 -6.88 -13.03
N GLU A 322 -4.23 -6.79 -11.78
CA GLU A 322 -5.52 -6.22 -11.42
C GLU A 322 -5.36 -4.76 -10.97
N LEU A 323 -4.28 -4.48 -10.24
CA LEU A 323 -4.04 -3.16 -9.65
C LEU A 323 -2.53 -2.85 -9.64
N SER A 324 -2.13 -1.85 -10.44
CA SER A 324 -0.75 -1.34 -10.40
C SER A 324 -0.48 -0.59 -9.09
N TRP A 325 0.79 -0.45 -8.74
CA TRP A 325 1.20 0.23 -7.51
C TRP A 325 0.77 1.70 -7.50
N ALA A 326 0.95 2.39 -8.63
CA ALA A 326 0.49 3.76 -8.82
C ALA A 326 -1.02 3.91 -8.58
N LYS A 327 -1.84 2.98 -9.09
CA LYS A 327 -3.30 3.00 -8.86
C LYS A 327 -3.65 2.69 -7.42
N PHE A 328 -2.98 1.73 -6.79
CA PHE A 328 -3.13 1.47 -5.35
C PHE A 328 -2.93 2.76 -4.54
N ARG A 329 -1.88 3.52 -4.82
CA ARG A 329 -1.60 4.76 -4.09
C ARG A 329 -2.55 5.91 -4.41
N ASN A 330 -2.91 6.09 -5.67
CA ASN A 330 -3.72 7.23 -6.08
C ASN A 330 -5.23 7.01 -5.87
N GLU A 331 -5.74 5.80 -6.16
CA GLU A 331 -7.17 5.49 -6.17
C GLU A 331 -7.63 4.79 -4.87
N ILE A 332 -6.81 3.89 -4.31
CA ILE A 332 -7.21 3.12 -3.11
C ILE A 332 -6.80 3.85 -1.83
N LEU A 333 -5.53 4.23 -1.71
CA LEU A 333 -5.03 5.01 -0.58
C LEU A 333 -5.51 6.47 -0.65
N GLY A 334 -5.27 7.13 -1.78
CA GLY A 334 -5.52 8.55 -1.99
C GLY A 334 -4.26 9.39 -1.86
N THR A 335 -4.23 10.57 -2.49
CA THR A 335 -3.09 11.50 -2.42
C THR A 335 -2.84 11.99 -0.98
N THR A 336 -1.67 12.58 -0.75
CA THR A 336 -1.24 12.96 0.61
C THR A 336 -2.18 13.97 1.28
N ASP A 337 -2.75 14.89 0.50
CA ASP A 337 -3.78 15.82 0.97
C ASP A 337 -5.17 15.21 0.78
N PRO A 338 -5.86 14.77 1.86
CA PRO A 338 -7.14 14.10 1.76
C PRO A 338 -8.25 14.95 1.12
N ALA A 339 -8.14 16.29 1.19
CA ALA A 339 -9.12 17.20 0.60
C ALA A 339 -9.12 17.15 -0.93
N THR A 340 -7.99 16.76 -1.54
CA THR A 340 -7.82 16.65 -3.00
C THR A 340 -7.64 15.20 -3.47
N ALA A 341 -7.65 14.24 -2.56
CA ALA A 341 -7.60 12.82 -2.87
C ALA A 341 -8.86 12.35 -3.59
N ASP A 342 -8.76 11.24 -4.32
CA ASP A 342 -9.90 10.60 -4.99
C ASP A 342 -11.04 10.37 -4.00
N LEU A 343 -12.27 10.73 -4.38
CA LEU A 343 -13.44 10.73 -3.49
C LEU A 343 -13.75 9.34 -2.90
N CYS A 344 -13.34 8.28 -3.58
CA CYS A 344 -13.52 6.90 -3.16
C CYS A 344 -12.32 6.35 -2.38
N SER A 345 -11.22 7.10 -2.26
CA SER A 345 -10.00 6.65 -1.58
C SER A 345 -10.17 6.59 -0.05
N MET A 346 -9.34 5.77 0.62
CA MET A 346 -9.34 5.66 2.08
C MET A 346 -9.13 7.02 2.75
N ARG A 347 -8.14 7.80 2.29
CA ARG A 347 -7.85 9.12 2.87
C ARG A 347 -9.04 10.08 2.73
N HIS A 348 -9.67 10.14 1.56
CA HIS A 348 -10.81 11.02 1.36
C HIS A 348 -12.05 10.60 2.18
N LEU A 349 -12.32 9.29 2.27
CA LEU A 349 -13.45 8.79 3.06
C LEU A 349 -13.26 9.07 4.56
N ILE A 350 -12.04 8.93 5.07
CA ILE A 350 -11.71 9.30 6.45
C ILE A 350 -11.86 10.81 6.64
N TYR A 351 -11.39 11.61 5.67
CA TYR A 351 -11.48 13.07 5.69
C TYR A 351 -12.91 13.61 5.65
N SER A 352 -13.76 13.04 4.79
CA SER A 352 -15.13 13.50 4.58
C SER A 352 -16.06 13.04 5.68
N ASN A 353 -15.82 11.88 6.29
CA ASN A 353 -16.67 11.32 7.35
C ASN A 353 -16.00 11.29 8.75
N TRP A 354 -15.01 12.15 9.00
CA TRP A 354 -14.20 12.13 10.23
C TRP A 354 -15.04 12.16 11.51
N GLN A 355 -16.11 12.97 11.56
CA GLN A 355 -17.01 13.03 12.73
C GLN A 355 -17.79 11.72 12.92
N GLY A 356 -18.34 11.15 11.84
CA GLY A 356 -19.06 9.87 11.89
C GLY A 356 -18.15 8.71 12.30
N LEU A 357 -16.87 8.78 11.94
CA LEU A 357 -15.82 7.85 12.33
C LEU A 357 -15.33 8.06 13.78
N GLY A 358 -15.73 9.16 14.43
CA GLY A 358 -15.35 9.47 15.82
C GLY A 358 -13.98 10.11 15.97
N LEU A 359 -13.44 10.72 14.91
CA LEU A 359 -12.17 11.44 14.98
C LEU A 359 -12.33 12.80 15.66
N LYS A 360 -11.27 13.26 16.32
CA LYS A 360 -11.27 14.52 17.09
C LYS A 360 -11.20 15.77 16.23
N ALA A 361 -10.58 15.65 15.06
CA ALA A 361 -10.39 16.73 14.11
C ALA A 361 -10.50 16.18 12.69
N GLN A 362 -10.79 17.07 11.75
CA GLN A 362 -10.75 16.75 10.34
C GLN A 362 -9.30 16.45 9.91
N PRO A 363 -9.03 15.34 9.21
CA PRO A 363 -7.73 15.02 8.66
C PRO A 363 -7.12 16.15 7.82
N ASP A 364 -5.79 16.28 7.84
CA ASP A 364 -5.02 17.21 7.02
C ASP A 364 -3.87 16.49 6.30
N THR A 365 -2.96 17.23 5.66
CA THR A 365 -1.81 16.63 4.95
C THR A 365 -0.88 15.81 5.86
N GLY A 366 -0.72 16.19 7.13
CA GLY A 366 0.12 15.49 8.10
C GLY A 366 -0.62 14.33 8.76
N ASP A 367 -1.83 14.61 9.24
CA ASP A 367 -2.75 13.67 9.85
C ASP A 367 -3.80 13.19 8.84
N ASN A 368 -3.34 12.51 7.79
CA ASN A 368 -4.16 12.06 6.66
C ASN A 368 -4.78 10.66 6.85
N GLY A 369 -4.98 10.18 8.08
CA GLY A 369 -5.58 8.88 8.37
C GLY A 369 -4.68 7.66 8.14
N VAL A 370 -4.27 7.39 6.89
CA VAL A 370 -3.61 6.12 6.50
C VAL A 370 -2.32 6.35 5.74
N HIS A 371 -1.30 5.54 6.07
CA HIS A 371 -0.05 5.37 5.34
C HIS A 371 -0.07 4.07 4.54
N ALA A 372 0.59 4.06 3.38
CA ALA A 372 0.97 2.82 2.69
C ALA A 372 2.29 2.99 1.94
N SER A 373 3.03 1.90 1.79
CA SER A 373 4.31 1.83 1.07
C SER A 373 4.25 2.45 -0.33
N ALA A 374 5.27 3.25 -0.67
CA ALA A 374 5.33 3.97 -1.94
C ALA A 374 5.85 3.14 -3.13
N SER A 375 6.51 2.01 -2.84
CA SER A 375 7.02 1.05 -3.81
C SER A 375 7.20 -0.35 -3.18
N PRO A 376 7.42 -1.41 -3.98
CA PRO A 376 7.79 -2.73 -3.48
C PRO A 376 9.06 -2.72 -2.60
N PHE A 377 10.03 -1.86 -2.94
CA PHE A 377 11.27 -1.73 -2.18
C PHE A 377 11.03 -1.03 -0.83
N GLU A 378 10.24 0.05 -0.81
CA GLU A 378 9.87 0.70 0.44
C GLU A 378 9.02 -0.22 1.32
N ALA A 379 8.18 -1.07 0.73
CA ALA A 379 7.43 -2.06 1.50
C ALA A 379 8.35 -3.08 2.19
N LEU A 380 9.44 -3.50 1.52
CA LEU A 380 10.49 -4.31 2.12
C LEU A 380 11.19 -3.57 3.27
N ALA A 381 11.59 -2.31 3.06
CA ALA A 381 12.24 -1.49 4.09
C ALA A 381 11.33 -1.30 5.31
N GLU A 382 10.04 -1.01 5.08
CA GLU A 382 9.04 -0.85 6.12
C GLU A 382 8.79 -2.13 6.89
N ARG A 383 8.61 -3.29 6.23
CA ARG A 383 8.43 -4.57 6.95
C ARG A 383 9.67 -4.96 7.75
N THR A 384 10.87 -4.67 7.23
CA THR A 384 12.12 -4.88 7.95
C THR A 384 12.19 -4.00 9.21
N ASN A 385 11.78 -2.74 9.11
CA ASN A 385 11.77 -1.80 10.22
C ASN A 385 10.67 -2.12 11.24
N TRP A 386 9.40 -2.09 10.82
CA TRP A 386 8.23 -2.16 11.70
C TRP A 386 7.98 -3.56 12.27
N LEU A 387 8.24 -4.60 11.48
CA LEU A 387 7.93 -5.98 11.83
C LEU A 387 9.18 -6.84 12.05
N SER A 388 10.38 -6.25 11.92
CA SER A 388 11.65 -6.96 12.09
C SER A 388 11.79 -8.19 11.18
N VAL A 389 11.13 -8.18 10.00
CA VAL A 389 11.22 -9.28 9.03
C VAL A 389 12.61 -9.25 8.39
N PRO A 390 13.41 -10.34 8.49
CA PRO A 390 14.71 -10.39 7.85
C PRO A 390 14.60 -10.32 6.32
N LEU A 391 15.57 -9.68 5.65
CA LEU A 391 15.60 -9.58 4.17
C LEU A 391 15.46 -10.94 3.48
N ALA A 392 16.07 -11.98 4.05
CA ALA A 392 16.05 -13.34 3.53
C ALA A 392 14.72 -14.08 3.78
N GLN A 393 13.81 -13.53 4.58
CA GLN A 393 12.45 -14.06 4.80
C GLN A 393 11.39 -13.24 4.06
N ASP A 394 11.69 -11.97 3.74
CA ASP A 394 10.82 -11.14 2.92
C ASP A 394 10.78 -11.61 1.46
N ARG A 395 9.60 -11.64 0.85
CA ARG A 395 9.42 -12.09 -0.54
C ARG A 395 10.19 -11.22 -1.53
N PHE A 396 10.10 -9.89 -1.41
CA PHE A 396 10.79 -8.97 -2.30
C PHE A 396 12.29 -8.91 -1.95
N GLY A 397 12.63 -9.01 -0.66
CA GLY A 397 14.01 -9.13 -0.19
C GLY A 397 14.74 -10.34 -0.80
N ARG A 398 14.15 -11.54 -0.74
CA ARG A 398 14.68 -12.75 -1.40
C ARG A 398 14.87 -12.54 -2.89
N ALA A 399 13.89 -11.94 -3.57
CA ALA A 399 14.01 -11.68 -5.01
C ALA A 399 15.13 -10.68 -5.36
N MET A 400 15.37 -9.67 -4.53
CA MET A 400 16.51 -8.74 -4.69
C MET A 400 17.86 -9.47 -4.57
N LEU A 401 17.99 -10.35 -3.57
CA LEU A 401 19.19 -11.16 -3.38
C LEU A 401 19.39 -12.13 -4.56
N SER A 402 18.32 -12.82 -4.97
CA SER A 402 18.31 -13.72 -6.13
C SER A 402 18.57 -13.00 -7.46
N ALA A 403 18.24 -11.71 -7.56
CA ALA A 403 18.57 -10.87 -8.71
C ALA A 403 20.03 -10.38 -8.72
N GLY A 404 20.82 -10.75 -7.72
CA GLY A 404 22.25 -10.42 -7.61
C GLY A 404 22.53 -9.08 -6.94
N VAL A 405 21.56 -8.47 -6.25
CA VAL A 405 21.80 -7.27 -5.44
C VAL A 405 22.37 -7.70 -4.08
N PRO A 406 23.58 -7.27 -3.68
CA PRO A 406 24.18 -7.70 -2.42
C PRO A 406 23.34 -7.30 -1.21
N ALA A 407 23.27 -8.16 -0.19
CA ALA A 407 22.49 -7.90 1.03
C ALA A 407 22.88 -6.58 1.73
N ALA A 408 24.17 -6.28 1.79
CA ALA A 408 24.67 -5.01 2.34
C ALA A 408 24.16 -3.79 1.55
N THR A 409 24.06 -3.91 0.22
CA THR A 409 23.49 -2.88 -0.64
C THR A 409 22.00 -2.70 -0.36
N VAL A 410 21.22 -3.80 -0.29
CA VAL A 410 19.78 -3.75 0.04
C VAL A 410 19.56 -3.11 1.41
N GLN A 411 20.39 -3.44 2.40
CA GLN A 411 20.30 -2.86 3.74
C GLN A 411 20.59 -1.36 3.73
N ALA A 412 21.70 -0.93 3.09
CA ALA A 412 22.05 0.49 2.99
C ALA A 412 21.00 1.30 2.21
N TRP A 413 20.33 0.66 1.25
CA TRP A 413 19.26 1.25 0.47
C TRP A 413 17.98 1.52 1.27
N CYS A 414 17.76 0.86 2.40
CA CYS A 414 16.62 1.13 3.29
C CYS A 414 16.65 2.53 3.92
N ASP A 415 17.82 3.19 3.96
CA ASP A 415 17.99 4.56 4.46
C ASP A 415 17.73 5.64 3.39
N ASP A 416 17.21 5.25 2.22
CA ASP A 416 17.00 6.11 1.05
C ASP A 416 18.24 6.93 0.63
N PRO A 417 19.37 6.28 0.31
CA PRO A 417 20.57 6.98 -0.09
C PRO A 417 20.39 7.64 -1.47
N ALA A 418 21.09 8.76 -1.67
CA ALA A 418 21.18 9.37 -2.99
C ALA A 418 22.16 8.58 -3.87
N VAL A 419 21.64 7.87 -4.86
CA VAL A 419 22.41 6.97 -5.75
C VAL A 419 22.65 7.62 -7.12
N PRO A 420 23.83 7.41 -7.75
CA PRO A 420 24.07 7.82 -9.13
C PRO A 420 23.35 6.87 -10.10
N PHE A 421 22.47 7.41 -10.93
CA PHE A 421 21.78 6.66 -11.98
C PHE A 421 21.48 7.58 -13.17
N GLU A 422 21.75 7.11 -14.39
CA GLU A 422 21.50 7.86 -15.64
C GLU A 422 22.05 9.31 -15.63
N GLY A 423 23.26 9.49 -15.08
CA GLY A 423 23.94 10.78 -15.04
C GLY A 423 23.42 11.77 -13.99
N LYS A 424 22.51 11.35 -13.11
CA LYS A 424 21.98 12.16 -12.00
C LYS A 424 22.20 11.44 -10.66
N LYS A 425 22.24 12.21 -9.57
CA LYS A 425 22.25 11.68 -8.20
C LYS A 425 20.90 12.00 -7.56
N THR A 426 20.09 10.98 -7.32
CA THR A 426 18.69 11.09 -6.86
C THR A 426 18.45 10.09 -5.72
N SER A 427 17.44 10.36 -4.87
CA SER A 427 16.95 9.40 -3.87
C SER A 427 16.63 8.06 -4.54
N LEU A 428 16.94 6.97 -3.84
CA LEU A 428 16.64 5.63 -4.32
C LEU A 428 15.11 5.41 -4.31
N PHE A 429 14.43 5.85 -3.26
CA PHE A 429 12.98 5.71 -3.14
C PHE A 429 12.29 6.46 -4.27
N ASP A 430 12.70 7.69 -4.57
CA ASP A 430 12.20 8.46 -5.73
C ASP A 430 12.39 7.70 -7.06
N LEU A 431 13.49 6.96 -7.22
CA LEU A 431 13.73 6.18 -8.43
C LEU A 431 12.83 4.95 -8.54
N LEU A 432 12.39 4.38 -7.42
CA LEU A 432 11.61 3.14 -7.36
C LEU A 432 10.11 3.37 -7.10
N GLU A 433 9.74 4.60 -6.77
CA GLU A 433 8.37 5.04 -6.48
C GLU A 433 7.40 4.64 -7.59
N ASP A 434 6.19 4.19 -7.20
CA ASP A 434 5.07 3.84 -8.09
C ASP A 434 5.34 2.71 -9.10
N LEU A 435 6.51 2.06 -9.05
CA LEU A 435 6.83 0.93 -9.90
C LEU A 435 6.19 -0.36 -9.40
N ASP A 436 5.61 -1.13 -10.31
CA ASP A 436 5.19 -2.50 -10.04
C ASP A 436 6.39 -3.41 -9.74
N SER A 437 6.16 -4.50 -9.01
CA SER A 437 7.24 -5.35 -8.44
C SER A 437 8.28 -5.81 -9.46
N ALA A 438 7.87 -6.25 -10.66
CA ALA A 438 8.81 -6.65 -11.70
C ALA A 438 9.66 -5.48 -12.24
N ALA A 439 9.06 -4.30 -12.43
CA ALA A 439 9.75 -3.11 -12.91
C ALA A 439 10.69 -2.53 -11.84
N CYS A 440 10.23 -2.51 -10.58
CA CYS A 440 11.01 -2.11 -9.41
C CYS A 440 12.27 -2.97 -9.27
N LEU A 441 12.13 -4.30 -9.32
CA LEU A 441 13.25 -5.24 -9.23
C LEU A 441 14.23 -5.08 -10.40
N LYS A 442 13.73 -4.92 -11.63
CA LYS A 442 14.57 -4.68 -12.81
C LYS A 442 15.37 -3.38 -12.67
N LYS A 443 14.75 -2.29 -12.21
CA LYS A 443 15.41 -1.00 -12.03
C LYS A 443 16.42 -1.04 -10.89
N ALA A 444 16.08 -1.66 -9.76
CA ALA A 444 16.98 -1.90 -8.65
C ALA A 444 18.25 -2.66 -9.09
N ARG A 445 18.09 -3.73 -9.89
CA ARG A 445 19.24 -4.45 -10.46
C ARG A 445 20.12 -3.54 -11.33
N ALA A 446 19.51 -2.74 -12.20
CA ALA A 446 20.26 -1.80 -13.07
C ALA A 446 21.04 -0.76 -12.26
N ILE A 447 20.46 -0.22 -11.18
CA ILE A 447 21.13 0.72 -10.27
C ILE A 447 22.33 0.05 -9.58
N SER A 448 22.14 -1.18 -9.09
CA SER A 448 23.22 -1.95 -8.44
C SER A 448 24.37 -2.22 -9.42
N SER A 449 24.07 -2.60 -10.66
CA SER A 449 25.10 -2.86 -11.68
C SER A 449 25.83 -1.59 -12.12
N ALA A 450 25.13 -0.47 -12.27
CA ALA A 450 25.74 0.82 -12.60
C ALA A 450 26.70 1.30 -11.50
N SER A 451 26.37 1.03 -10.24
CA SER A 451 27.21 1.38 -9.09
C SER A 451 28.46 0.50 -8.99
N ALA A 452 28.38 -0.78 -9.39
CA ALA A 452 29.50 -1.70 -9.41
C ALA A 452 30.50 -1.44 -10.58
N GLY A 453 30.03 -0.84 -11.67
CA GLY A 453 30.86 -0.48 -12.83
C GLY A 453 31.49 0.91 -12.78
N ALA A 454 31.15 1.74 -11.78
CA ALA A 454 31.78 3.04 -11.60
C ALA A 454 33.15 2.85 -10.91
N PRO A 455 34.28 3.30 -11.51
CA PRO A 455 35.54 3.29 -10.80
C PRO A 455 35.40 4.14 -9.53
N LEU A 456 35.78 3.57 -8.39
CA LEU A 456 35.98 4.30 -7.14
C LEU A 456 36.84 5.54 -7.46
N ARG A 457 36.25 6.72 -7.34
CA ARG A 457 36.95 8.00 -7.47
C ARG A 457 37.19 8.60 -6.10
#